data_AF-A0A257EUY9-F1
#
_entry.id   AF-A0A257EUY9-F1
#
_cell.length_a   1.000
_cell.length_b   1.000
_cell.length_c   1.000
_cell.angle_alpha   90.00
_cell.angle_beta   90.00
_cell.angle_gamma   90.00
#
_symmetry.space_group_name_H-M   'P 1'
#
loop_
_entity.id
_entity.type
_entity.pdbx_description
1 polymer ?
#
loop_
_entity_poly.entity_id
_entity_poly.type
_entity_poly.pdbx_seq_one_letter_code
_entity_poly.pdbx_strand_id
1 'polypeptide(L)'
;MTDARAEVLLPTQELRDDLPFWTKRLGFRLDMIYPADDPEVAVLSGHGLRLRIQKGAPTAPGIVRILTDDPSFADGAKTLTAPNGTQVDIDELNPPLVLPATEHAFVVRRLADQAPWVIGRAGMMYRDLVPSRLGGAMIASHIRIPDGGPVPDMVHFHRVGFQLIFCIKGWVDVLYEDQGGPIRLHAGDCFIQPPEIRHRVLEASDGIEVIEIGVPAEHVTEIDHEMILPTPHLRPDREWQGQRFVYNVAANGTFQPHRLPGFVARDTTIHANTKGVASVMAARPDGKETRWTKHDGDILFTFVMAGGMMLHGEGKDPYRLSPGDAFVIPPGLATRYAEATTDLELLEVSLPGNPPTTAL
;
A
#
# COMPACT_ATOMS: atom_id res chain seq x y z
N MET A 1 25.17 -24.61 8.46
CA MET A 1 23.81 -24.85 7.97
C MET A 1 23.57 -26.35 8.04
N THR A 2 22.58 -26.80 8.80
CA THR A 2 22.08 -28.17 8.71
C THR A 2 21.45 -28.33 7.32
N ASP A 3 21.89 -29.33 6.55
CA ASP A 3 21.38 -29.62 5.20
C ASP A 3 19.98 -30.25 5.33
N ALA A 4 19.00 -29.42 5.69
CA ALA A 4 17.61 -29.81 5.83
C ALA A 4 16.87 -29.49 4.51
N ARG A 5 16.10 -30.45 4.01
CA ARG A 5 15.25 -30.31 2.83
C ARG A 5 13.84 -30.73 3.18
N ALA A 6 12.87 -29.91 2.81
CA ALA A 6 11.45 -30.23 2.95
C ALA A 6 10.89 -30.73 1.60
N GLU A 7 9.89 -31.59 1.65
CA GLU A 7 9.14 -32.05 0.48
C GLU A 7 7.67 -32.28 0.83
N VAL A 8 6.79 -32.12 -0.15
CA VAL A 8 5.36 -32.42 -0.03
C VAL A 8 5.13 -33.88 -0.42
N LEU A 9 4.60 -34.68 0.51
CA LEU A 9 4.25 -36.07 0.26
C LEU A 9 2.86 -36.15 -0.39
N LEU A 10 2.78 -36.73 -1.60
CA LEU A 10 1.56 -36.99 -2.34
C LEU A 10 1.39 -38.50 -2.55
N PRO A 11 0.19 -39.06 -2.40
CA PRO A 11 -0.04 -40.48 -2.66
C PRO A 11 -0.01 -40.76 -4.16
N THR A 12 0.16 -42.02 -4.53
CA THR A 12 -0.17 -42.53 -5.88
C THR A 12 -0.58 -43.99 -5.79
N GLN A 13 -1.32 -44.46 -6.79
CA GLN A 13 -1.53 -45.89 -7.04
C GLN A 13 -0.57 -46.43 -8.10
N GLU A 14 -0.12 -45.57 -9.02
CA GLU A 14 0.64 -45.92 -10.21
C GLU A 14 1.50 -44.75 -10.68
N LEU A 15 2.82 -44.82 -10.41
CA LEU A 15 3.75 -43.73 -10.72
C LEU A 15 3.89 -43.45 -12.21
N ARG A 16 3.77 -44.48 -13.08
CA ARG A 16 3.95 -44.29 -14.53
C ARG A 16 2.89 -43.36 -15.13
N ASP A 17 1.73 -43.26 -14.48
CA ASP A 17 0.64 -42.40 -14.91
C ASP A 17 0.89 -40.95 -14.47
N ASP A 18 1.41 -40.75 -13.25
CA ASP A 18 1.70 -39.41 -12.71
C ASP A 18 2.92 -38.75 -13.35
N LEU A 19 3.98 -39.50 -13.65
CA LEU A 19 5.25 -38.93 -14.10
C LEU A 19 5.12 -38.04 -15.35
N PRO A 20 4.43 -38.44 -16.44
CA PRO A 20 4.22 -37.57 -17.59
C PRO A 20 3.44 -36.29 -17.26
N PHE A 21 2.46 -36.37 -16.34
CA PHE A 21 1.70 -35.22 -15.89
C PHE A 21 2.60 -34.19 -15.22
N TRP A 22 3.40 -34.60 -14.23
CA TRP A 22 4.28 -33.67 -13.53
C TRP A 22 5.44 -33.18 -14.39
N THR A 23 6.08 -34.07 -15.15
CA THR A 23 7.31 -33.72 -15.88
C THR A 23 7.06 -33.03 -17.21
N LYS A 24 6.14 -33.55 -18.04
CA LYS A 24 5.93 -33.02 -19.40
C LYS A 24 4.90 -31.89 -19.40
N ARG A 25 3.79 -32.07 -18.67
CA ARG A 25 2.71 -31.08 -18.68
C ARG A 25 2.97 -29.91 -17.74
N LEU A 26 3.48 -30.20 -16.54
CA LEU A 26 3.75 -29.17 -15.53
C LEU A 26 5.23 -28.76 -15.46
N GLY A 27 6.12 -29.38 -16.24
CA GLY A 27 7.52 -28.97 -16.34
C GLY A 27 8.39 -29.27 -15.11
N PHE A 28 7.95 -30.12 -14.18
CA PHE A 28 8.79 -30.54 -13.06
C PHE A 28 9.97 -31.40 -13.55
N ARG A 29 11.12 -31.24 -12.90
CA ARG A 29 12.28 -32.09 -13.11
C ARG A 29 12.21 -33.29 -12.16
N LEU A 30 12.43 -34.50 -12.69
CA LEU A 30 12.64 -35.69 -11.88
C LEU A 30 14.03 -35.64 -11.25
N ASP A 31 14.11 -35.63 -9.93
CA ASP A 31 15.37 -35.62 -9.18
C ASP A 31 15.79 -37.00 -8.68
N MET A 32 14.82 -37.84 -8.31
CA MET A 32 15.08 -39.19 -7.77
C MET A 32 13.91 -40.12 -8.08
N ILE A 33 14.20 -41.40 -8.30
CA ILE A 33 13.23 -42.47 -8.45
C ILE A 33 13.72 -43.72 -7.72
N TYR A 34 12.84 -44.44 -7.02
CA TYR A 34 13.20 -45.60 -6.21
C TYR A 34 12.03 -46.59 -6.03
N PRO A 35 12.28 -47.92 -6.03
CA PRO A 35 13.50 -48.56 -6.54
C PRO A 35 13.58 -48.44 -8.08
N ALA A 36 14.70 -48.84 -8.67
CA ALA A 36 14.94 -48.63 -10.12
C ALA A 36 14.22 -49.66 -11.01
N ASP A 37 13.95 -50.84 -10.47
CA ASP A 37 13.36 -52.00 -11.15
C ASP A 37 11.83 -52.08 -11.01
N ASP A 38 11.26 -51.57 -9.91
CA ASP A 38 9.81 -51.40 -9.72
C ASP A 38 9.51 -50.09 -8.95
N PRO A 39 9.57 -48.92 -9.61
CA PRO A 39 9.45 -47.63 -8.93
C PRO A 39 8.18 -47.49 -8.08
N GLU A 40 8.38 -47.17 -6.80
CA GLU A 40 7.32 -46.86 -5.83
C GLU A 40 7.35 -45.41 -5.35
N VAL A 41 8.48 -44.74 -5.54
CA VAL A 41 8.74 -43.36 -5.13
C VAL A 41 9.35 -42.58 -6.28
N ALA A 42 8.83 -41.39 -6.53
CA ALA A 42 9.47 -40.37 -7.36
C ALA A 42 9.56 -39.06 -6.60
N VAL A 43 10.71 -38.38 -6.69
CA VAL A 43 10.89 -37.04 -6.14
C VAL A 43 11.19 -36.06 -7.26
N LEU A 44 10.42 -34.99 -7.30
CA LEU A 44 10.38 -33.99 -8.36
C LEU A 44 10.67 -32.60 -7.77
N SER A 45 11.29 -31.72 -8.56
CA SER A 45 11.42 -30.30 -8.22
C SER A 45 11.05 -29.39 -9.39
N GLY A 46 10.41 -28.27 -9.08
CA GLY A 46 9.94 -27.29 -10.06
C GLY A 46 9.14 -26.19 -9.38
N HIS A 47 9.17 -24.97 -9.93
CA HIS A 47 8.33 -23.84 -9.47
C HIS A 47 8.46 -23.53 -7.97
N GLY A 48 9.66 -23.70 -7.41
CA GLY A 48 9.91 -23.50 -5.98
C GLY A 48 9.40 -24.61 -5.05
N LEU A 49 8.83 -25.69 -5.59
CA LEU A 49 8.33 -26.84 -4.83
C LEU A 49 9.20 -28.08 -5.02
N ARG A 50 9.26 -28.90 -3.97
CA ARG A 50 9.76 -30.28 -3.99
C ARG A 50 8.64 -31.24 -3.65
N LEU A 51 8.32 -32.15 -4.56
CA LEU A 51 7.23 -33.10 -4.42
C LEU A 51 7.78 -34.52 -4.31
N ARG A 52 7.30 -35.29 -3.34
CA ARG A 52 7.50 -36.72 -3.22
C ARG A 52 6.19 -37.43 -3.54
N ILE A 53 6.15 -38.14 -4.66
CA ILE A 53 5.02 -38.97 -5.04
C ILE A 53 5.36 -40.41 -4.64
N GLN A 54 4.54 -41.01 -3.78
CA GLN A 54 4.83 -42.31 -3.20
C GLN A 54 3.61 -43.24 -3.18
N LYS A 55 3.82 -44.47 -3.62
CA LYS A 55 2.83 -45.54 -3.57
C LYS A 55 2.53 -45.92 -2.11
N GLY A 56 1.23 -46.03 -1.79
CA GLY A 56 0.80 -46.37 -0.44
C GLY A 56 1.10 -45.31 0.63
N ALA A 57 1.42 -44.07 0.24
CA ALA A 57 1.62 -42.98 1.20
C ALA A 57 0.33 -42.76 2.04
N PRO A 58 0.41 -42.65 3.37
CA PRO A 58 -0.76 -42.49 4.25
C PRO A 58 -1.24 -41.02 4.28
N THR A 59 -1.50 -40.46 3.12
CA THR A 59 -2.01 -39.09 2.94
C THR A 59 -3.05 -39.05 1.83
N ALA A 60 -3.94 -38.06 1.89
CA ALA A 60 -4.83 -37.75 0.77
C ALA A 60 -4.07 -36.96 -0.32
N PRO A 61 -4.56 -36.96 -1.57
CA PRO A 61 -4.10 -36.02 -2.58
C PRO A 61 -4.34 -34.57 -2.10
N GLY A 62 -3.41 -33.68 -2.44
CA GLY A 62 -3.47 -32.27 -2.05
C GLY A 62 -3.92 -31.35 -3.18
N ILE A 63 -3.75 -30.05 -2.96
CA ILE A 63 -3.86 -29.01 -3.98
C ILE A 63 -2.49 -28.36 -4.15
N VAL A 64 -1.99 -28.28 -5.37
CA VAL A 64 -0.78 -27.52 -5.73
C VAL A 64 -1.21 -26.31 -6.54
N ARG A 65 -0.94 -25.10 -6.05
CA ARG A 65 -1.15 -23.87 -6.83
C ARG A 65 0.15 -23.51 -7.55
N ILE A 66 0.12 -23.37 -8.86
CA ILE A 66 1.23 -22.87 -9.68
C ILE A 66 0.83 -21.49 -10.17
N LEU A 67 1.68 -20.50 -9.90
CA LEU A 67 1.47 -19.13 -10.36
C LEU A 67 2.41 -18.85 -11.54
N THR A 68 1.86 -18.40 -12.67
CA THR A 68 2.61 -18.14 -13.90
C THR A 68 1.96 -17.03 -14.73
N ASP A 69 2.79 -16.21 -15.40
CA ASP A 69 2.32 -15.22 -16.37
C ASP A 69 2.38 -15.74 -17.82
N ASP A 70 2.81 -17.00 -18.03
CA ASP A 70 2.78 -17.66 -19.34
C ASP A 70 1.37 -18.20 -19.64
N PRO A 71 0.62 -17.60 -20.58
CA PRO A 71 -0.74 -18.02 -20.89
C PRO A 71 -0.79 -19.40 -21.57
N SER A 72 0.34 -19.92 -22.06
CA SER A 72 0.45 -21.24 -22.68
C SER A 72 0.78 -22.35 -21.69
N PHE A 73 1.11 -22.01 -20.44
CA PHE A 73 1.48 -22.99 -19.42
C PHE A 73 0.38 -24.06 -19.26
N ALA A 74 0.79 -25.33 -19.31
CA ALA A 74 -0.11 -26.50 -19.26
C ALA A 74 -1.29 -26.43 -20.24
N ASP A 75 -1.03 -25.95 -21.46
CA ASP A 75 -2.00 -25.76 -22.55
C ASP A 75 -3.10 -24.73 -22.21
N GLY A 76 -2.80 -23.77 -21.33
CA GLY A 76 -3.72 -22.71 -20.90
C GLY A 76 -4.80 -23.19 -19.92
N ALA A 77 -4.64 -24.38 -19.32
CA ALA A 77 -5.57 -24.87 -18.31
C ALA A 77 -5.50 -24.03 -17.03
N LYS A 78 -6.67 -23.80 -16.39
CA LYS A 78 -6.77 -23.11 -15.08
C LYS A 78 -6.85 -24.08 -13.90
N THR A 79 -7.42 -25.26 -14.12
CA THR A 79 -7.49 -26.33 -13.13
C THR A 79 -7.22 -27.66 -13.81
N LEU A 80 -6.41 -28.49 -13.16
CA LEU A 80 -6.05 -29.84 -13.59
C LEU A 80 -6.17 -30.80 -12.43
N THR A 81 -6.38 -32.08 -12.74
CA THR A 81 -6.31 -33.17 -11.76
C THR A 81 -5.25 -34.15 -12.24
N ALA A 82 -4.22 -34.36 -11.42
CA ALA A 82 -3.22 -35.40 -11.63
C ALA A 82 -3.87 -36.80 -11.52
N PRO A 83 -3.30 -37.83 -12.16
CA PRO A 83 -3.82 -39.21 -12.06
C PRO A 83 -3.94 -39.73 -10.63
N ASN A 84 -3.03 -39.35 -9.73
CA ASN A 84 -3.13 -39.65 -8.31
C ASN A 84 -4.22 -38.87 -7.54
N GLY A 85 -5.01 -38.03 -8.23
CA GLY A 85 -6.08 -37.22 -7.64
C GLY A 85 -5.63 -35.86 -7.11
N THR A 86 -4.34 -35.49 -7.20
CA THR A 86 -3.86 -34.17 -6.75
C THR A 86 -4.45 -33.09 -7.65
N GLN A 87 -5.07 -32.08 -7.07
CA GLN A 87 -5.57 -30.93 -7.82
C GLN A 87 -4.42 -29.95 -8.07
N VAL A 88 -4.39 -29.36 -9.27
CA VAL A 88 -3.44 -28.33 -9.63
C VAL A 88 -4.20 -27.13 -10.15
N ASP A 89 -4.17 -26.02 -9.41
CA ASP A 89 -4.71 -24.75 -9.86
C ASP A 89 -3.59 -23.91 -10.47
N ILE A 90 -3.87 -23.31 -11.62
CA ILE A 90 -2.95 -22.45 -12.35
C ILE A 90 -3.53 -21.05 -12.34
N ASP A 91 -2.79 -20.12 -11.75
CA ASP A 91 -3.20 -18.73 -11.57
C ASP A 91 -2.08 -17.78 -12.00
N GLU A 92 -2.38 -16.49 -12.04
CA GLU A 92 -1.42 -15.47 -12.46
C GLU A 92 -0.32 -15.28 -11.39
N LEU A 93 0.95 -15.17 -11.83
CA LEU A 93 2.07 -14.88 -10.93
C LEU A 93 2.02 -13.44 -10.46
N ASN A 94 1.71 -12.53 -11.38
CA ASN A 94 1.60 -11.12 -11.09
C ASN A 94 0.23 -10.60 -11.53
N PRO A 95 -0.84 -10.88 -10.75
CA PRO A 95 -2.16 -10.37 -11.08
C PRO A 95 -2.13 -8.84 -11.14
N PRO A 96 -2.84 -8.23 -12.10
CA PRO A 96 -2.85 -6.79 -12.25
C PRO A 96 -3.45 -6.12 -11.01
N LEU A 97 -2.96 -4.92 -10.69
CA LEU A 97 -3.54 -4.12 -9.61
C LEU A 97 -5.00 -3.78 -9.95
N VAL A 98 -5.92 -4.20 -9.09
CA VAL A 98 -7.34 -3.86 -9.19
C VAL A 98 -7.63 -2.64 -8.33
N LEU A 99 -8.13 -1.58 -8.94
CA LEU A 99 -8.61 -0.38 -8.23
C LEU A 99 -10.14 -0.46 -8.10
N PRO A 100 -10.69 -0.61 -6.87
CA PRO A 100 -12.13 -0.56 -6.66
C PRO A 100 -12.71 0.78 -7.09
N ALA A 101 -13.95 0.78 -7.58
CA ALA A 101 -14.68 2.01 -7.85
C ALA A 101 -14.93 2.76 -6.53
N THR A 102 -14.65 4.06 -6.51
CA THR A 102 -14.81 4.89 -5.32
C THR A 102 -16.29 5.03 -4.94
N GLU A 103 -16.64 4.62 -3.73
CA GLU A 103 -17.94 4.91 -3.13
C GLU A 103 -17.91 6.30 -2.49
N HIS A 104 -18.41 7.30 -3.22
CA HIS A 104 -18.42 8.69 -2.76
C HIS A 104 -19.27 8.87 -1.51
N ALA A 105 -18.64 9.34 -0.43
CA ALA A 105 -19.30 9.62 0.83
C ALA A 105 -18.73 10.87 1.50
N PHE A 106 -19.61 11.61 2.19
CA PHE A 106 -19.19 12.66 3.12
C PHE A 106 -18.90 12.02 4.48
N VAL A 107 -17.63 12.00 4.86
CA VAL A 107 -17.15 11.34 6.08
C VAL A 107 -16.50 12.39 6.98
N VAL A 108 -16.84 12.40 8.26
CA VAL A 108 -16.11 13.17 9.28
C VAL A 108 -15.71 12.22 10.39
N ARG A 109 -14.42 12.18 10.71
CA ARG A 109 -13.82 11.28 11.68
C ARG A 109 -13.12 12.09 12.76
N ARG A 110 -13.79 12.32 13.88
CA ARG A 110 -13.21 13.09 14.99
C ARG A 110 -12.41 12.20 15.93
N LEU A 111 -11.31 12.73 16.46
CA LEU A 111 -10.52 12.10 17.51
C LEU A 111 -11.30 12.04 18.84
N ALA A 112 -12.11 13.07 19.12
CA ALA A 112 -12.95 13.15 20.31
C ALA A 112 -13.98 12.00 20.43
N ASP A 113 -14.32 11.36 19.31
CA ASP A 113 -15.27 10.24 19.27
C ASP A 113 -14.63 8.90 19.74
N GLN A 114 -13.42 8.94 20.33
CA GLN A 114 -12.69 7.81 20.91
C GLN A 114 -12.59 6.59 19.99
N ALA A 115 -12.32 6.83 18.71
CA ALA A 115 -11.99 5.75 17.79
C ALA A 115 -10.86 4.87 18.36
N PRO A 116 -11.04 3.53 18.43
CA PRO A 116 -10.05 2.66 19.03
C PRO A 116 -8.76 2.73 18.21
N TRP A 117 -7.64 2.91 18.89
CA TRP A 117 -6.33 2.63 18.33
C TRP A 117 -6.14 1.12 18.31
N VAL A 118 -5.78 0.58 17.16
CA VAL A 118 -5.47 -0.84 17.00
C VAL A 118 -3.97 -1.01 17.08
N ILE A 119 -3.49 -1.92 17.94
CA ILE A 119 -2.08 -2.30 17.96
C ILE A 119 -1.84 -3.18 16.73
N GLY A 120 -1.01 -2.69 15.81
CA GLY A 120 -0.56 -3.42 14.64
C GLY A 120 0.80 -4.09 14.87
N ARG A 121 1.61 -4.18 13.82
CA ARG A 121 2.95 -4.80 13.87
C ARG A 121 3.95 -3.91 14.64
N ALA A 122 4.95 -4.53 15.27
CA ALA A 122 6.09 -3.85 15.90
C ALA A 122 5.72 -2.73 16.90
N GLY A 123 4.59 -2.83 17.62
CA GLY A 123 4.16 -1.83 18.60
C GLY A 123 3.56 -0.55 17.99
N MET A 124 3.38 -0.49 16.67
CA MET A 124 2.73 0.62 15.98
C MET A 124 1.23 0.63 16.28
N MET A 125 0.69 1.79 16.60
CA MET A 125 -0.74 2.01 16.83
C MET A 125 -1.37 2.66 15.59
N TYR A 126 -2.47 2.10 15.11
CA TYR A 126 -3.17 2.57 13.91
C TYR A 126 -4.55 3.09 14.29
N ARG A 127 -4.93 4.22 13.73
CA ARG A 127 -6.30 4.73 13.76
C ARG A 127 -6.78 4.99 12.35
N ASP A 128 -7.82 4.25 11.96
CA ASP A 128 -8.48 4.40 10.66
C ASP A 128 -9.25 5.72 10.59
N LEU A 129 -8.91 6.52 9.58
CA LEU A 129 -9.47 7.85 9.33
C LEU A 129 -10.65 7.82 8.34
N VAL A 130 -10.79 6.74 7.56
CA VAL A 130 -11.88 6.53 6.61
C VAL A 130 -12.34 5.07 6.70
N PRO A 131 -13.12 4.70 7.74
CA PRO A 131 -13.46 3.29 8.00
C PRO A 131 -14.23 2.59 6.88
N SER A 132 -15.00 3.33 6.07
CA SER A 132 -15.67 2.77 4.89
C SER A 132 -14.70 2.43 3.75
N ARG A 133 -13.46 2.93 3.82
CA ARG A 133 -12.42 2.83 2.78
C ARG A 133 -12.88 3.34 1.41
N LEU A 134 -13.97 4.10 1.36
CA LEU A 134 -14.69 4.50 0.15
C LEU A 134 -14.93 3.32 -0.80
N GLY A 135 -15.43 2.19 -0.27
CA GLY A 135 -15.64 0.97 -1.08
C GLY A 135 -14.36 0.20 -1.41
N GLY A 136 -13.29 0.42 -0.64
CA GLY A 136 -11.97 -0.17 -0.87
C GLY A 136 -11.03 0.66 -1.75
N ALA A 137 -11.49 1.82 -2.24
CA ALA A 137 -10.69 2.70 -3.09
C ALA A 137 -9.47 3.30 -2.37
N MET A 138 -9.55 3.54 -1.05
CA MET A 138 -8.39 4.05 -0.30
C MET A 138 -8.39 3.65 1.17
N ILE A 139 -7.21 3.64 1.77
CA ILE A 139 -7.03 3.64 3.22
C ILE A 139 -6.34 4.94 3.64
N ALA A 140 -6.77 5.50 4.77
CA ALA A 140 -6.08 6.58 5.45
C ALA A 140 -5.87 6.22 6.92
N SER A 141 -4.61 6.17 7.34
CA SER A 141 -4.22 5.74 8.67
C SER A 141 -3.49 6.87 9.38
N HIS A 142 -3.92 7.18 10.61
CA HIS A 142 -3.07 7.89 11.55
C HIS A 142 -2.29 6.86 12.34
N ILE A 143 -0.97 6.85 12.17
CA ILE A 143 -0.07 5.86 12.74
C ILE A 143 0.78 6.53 13.80
N ARG A 144 0.91 5.90 14.97
CA ARG A 144 1.75 6.36 16.07
C ARG A 144 2.68 5.26 16.56
N ILE A 145 3.92 5.62 16.88
CA ILE A 145 4.86 4.74 17.62
C ILE A 145 5.14 5.41 18.98
N PRO A 146 4.59 4.90 20.09
CA PRO A 146 4.78 5.51 21.41
C PRO A 146 6.24 5.48 21.87
N ASP A 147 6.88 4.31 21.76
CA ASP A 147 8.26 4.06 22.17
C ASP A 147 9.10 3.86 20.91
N GLY A 148 9.98 4.82 20.62
CA GLY A 148 10.82 4.84 19.43
C GLY A 148 12.05 3.93 19.55
N GLY A 149 12.97 4.11 18.62
CA GLY A 149 14.18 3.32 18.46
C GLY A 149 14.21 2.53 17.15
N PRO A 150 15.10 1.52 17.05
CA PRO A 150 15.25 0.71 15.85
C PRO A 150 13.96 0.01 15.47
N VAL A 151 13.55 0.14 14.20
CA VAL A 151 12.36 -0.52 13.68
C VAL A 151 12.78 -1.87 13.09
N PRO A 152 12.20 -3.00 13.54
CA PRO A 152 12.54 -4.34 13.04
C PRO A 152 11.89 -4.60 11.66
N ASP A 153 12.21 -3.75 10.70
CA ASP A 153 11.68 -3.81 9.33
C ASP A 153 12.64 -4.54 8.38
N MET A 154 12.09 -5.08 7.30
CA MET A 154 12.81 -5.74 6.22
C MET A 154 12.68 -4.94 4.94
N VAL A 155 13.57 -5.17 3.97
CA VAL A 155 13.38 -4.56 2.65
C VAL A 155 12.10 -5.11 2.05
N HIS A 156 11.18 -4.22 1.70
CA HIS A 156 9.89 -4.59 1.15
C HIS A 156 9.38 -3.53 0.17
N PHE A 157 8.30 -3.85 -0.52
CA PHE A 157 7.59 -2.93 -1.39
C PHE A 157 6.10 -3.22 -1.42
N HIS A 158 5.32 -2.25 -1.89
CA HIS A 158 3.86 -2.39 -2.02
C HIS A 158 3.44 -2.35 -3.48
N ARG A 159 2.50 -3.23 -3.84
CA ARG A 159 1.80 -3.18 -5.14
C ARG A 159 0.58 -2.27 -4.99
N VAL A 160 0.79 -0.98 -5.21
CA VAL A 160 -0.18 0.10 -5.01
C VAL A 160 -0.22 1.00 -6.24
N GLY A 161 -1.31 1.75 -6.39
CA GLY A 161 -1.41 2.84 -7.36
C GLY A 161 -0.86 4.15 -6.81
N PHE A 162 -0.89 4.35 -5.49
CA PHE A 162 -0.36 5.54 -4.82
C PHE A 162 -0.14 5.25 -3.33
N GLN A 163 0.97 5.75 -2.75
CA GLN A 163 1.21 5.69 -1.32
C GLN A 163 1.95 6.92 -0.80
N LEU A 164 1.36 7.58 0.20
CA LEU A 164 1.91 8.77 0.87
C LEU A 164 2.27 8.42 2.31
N ILE A 165 3.42 8.91 2.77
CA ILE A 165 3.74 9.04 4.18
C ILE A 165 3.98 10.52 4.49
N PHE A 166 3.16 11.11 5.35
CA PHE A 166 3.31 12.50 5.81
C PHE A 166 3.59 12.51 7.32
N CYS A 167 4.69 13.12 7.74
CA CYS A 167 5.05 13.14 9.16
C CYS A 167 4.33 14.28 9.89
N ILE A 168 3.60 13.96 10.95
CA ILE A 168 2.86 14.93 11.77
C ILE A 168 3.70 15.37 12.97
N LYS A 169 4.44 14.44 13.58
CA LYS A 169 5.23 14.69 14.77
C LYS A 169 6.43 13.76 14.82
N GLY A 170 7.54 14.23 15.39
CA GLY A 170 8.75 13.41 15.55
C GLY A 170 9.54 13.27 14.25
N TRP A 171 10.23 12.15 14.10
CA TRP A 171 10.99 11.81 12.90
C TRP A 171 11.14 10.30 12.68
N VAL A 172 11.34 9.90 11.42
CA VAL A 172 11.66 8.51 11.01
C VAL A 172 12.76 8.48 9.97
N ASP A 173 13.71 7.56 10.11
CA ASP A 173 14.75 7.28 9.13
C ASP A 173 14.35 6.12 8.22
N VAL A 174 14.42 6.34 6.91
CA VAL A 174 14.01 5.36 5.91
C VAL A 174 15.07 5.27 4.80
N LEU A 175 15.32 4.05 4.31
CA LEU A 175 16.06 3.81 3.08
C LEU A 175 15.08 3.58 1.93
N TYR A 176 15.38 4.16 0.78
CA TYR A 176 14.66 3.93 -0.47
C TYR A 176 15.62 3.50 -1.57
N GLU A 177 15.16 2.57 -2.40
CA GLU A 177 15.83 2.14 -3.63
C GLU A 177 16.24 3.35 -4.47
N ASP A 178 17.50 3.38 -4.89
CA ASP A 178 18.08 4.41 -5.74
C ASP A 178 18.15 5.85 -5.16
N GLN A 179 17.84 6.05 -3.88
CA GLN A 179 17.84 7.39 -3.26
C GLN A 179 19.09 7.67 -2.38
N GLY A 180 20.04 6.74 -2.34
CA GLY A 180 21.27 6.88 -1.55
C GLY A 180 21.10 6.38 -0.11
N GLY A 181 21.76 7.06 0.83
CA GLY A 181 21.75 6.67 2.25
C GLY A 181 20.42 6.95 2.97
N PRO A 182 20.38 6.73 4.31
CA PRO A 182 19.18 6.98 5.10
C PRO A 182 18.67 8.42 4.95
N ILE A 183 17.36 8.56 4.77
CA ILE A 183 16.68 9.84 4.71
C ILE A 183 15.81 10.00 5.95
N ARG A 184 16.00 11.09 6.68
CA ARG A 184 15.19 11.43 7.85
C ARG A 184 13.98 12.28 7.45
N LEU A 185 12.79 11.79 7.74
CA LEU A 185 11.54 12.50 7.58
C LEU A 185 11.18 13.22 8.89
N HIS A 186 11.02 14.55 8.87
CA HIS A 186 10.62 15.33 10.03
C HIS A 186 9.15 15.78 9.94
N ALA A 187 8.57 16.22 11.05
CA ALA A 187 7.23 16.82 11.07
C ALA A 187 7.04 17.89 9.98
N GLY A 188 5.98 17.76 9.19
CA GLY A 188 5.66 18.56 8.02
C GLY A 188 6.20 18.02 6.69
N ASP A 189 7.24 17.18 6.72
CA ASP A 189 7.80 16.56 5.53
C ASP A 189 6.91 15.41 5.04
N CYS A 190 7.04 15.05 3.76
CA CYS A 190 6.41 13.84 3.24
C CYS A 190 7.26 13.09 2.23
N PHE A 191 6.99 11.78 2.15
CA PHE A 191 7.40 10.92 1.05
C PHE A 191 6.22 10.52 0.18
N ILE A 192 6.43 10.51 -1.13
CA ILE A 192 5.70 9.58 -1.98
C ILE A 192 6.52 8.29 -2.08
N GLN A 193 5.87 7.15 -1.90
CA GLN A 193 6.43 5.83 -2.14
C GLN A 193 5.83 5.32 -3.45
N PRO A 194 6.51 5.50 -4.60
CA PRO A 194 6.00 5.02 -5.88
C PRO A 194 5.72 3.52 -5.86
N PRO A 195 4.83 3.03 -6.75
CA PRO A 195 4.53 1.61 -6.86
C PRO A 195 5.80 0.76 -6.90
N GLU A 196 5.88 -0.25 -6.02
CA GLU A 196 6.98 -1.22 -5.98
C GLU A 196 8.39 -0.66 -5.68
N ILE A 197 8.52 0.58 -5.18
CA ILE A 197 9.81 1.05 -4.67
C ILE A 197 10.23 0.23 -3.45
N ARG A 198 11.43 -0.37 -3.49
CA ARG A 198 11.95 -1.06 -2.30
C ARG A 198 12.33 -0.04 -1.24
N HIS A 199 11.93 -0.30 -0.01
CA HIS A 199 12.26 0.56 1.11
C HIS A 199 12.36 -0.23 2.41
N ARG A 200 12.92 0.43 3.42
CA ARG A 200 13.08 -0.12 4.76
C ARG A 200 13.12 1.01 5.79
N VAL A 201 12.27 0.94 6.79
CA VAL A 201 12.33 1.81 7.96
C VAL A 201 13.45 1.36 8.89
N LEU A 202 14.30 2.29 9.32
CA LEU A 202 15.48 1.99 10.14
C LEU A 202 15.23 2.28 11.61
N GLU A 203 14.79 3.51 11.90
CA GLU A 203 14.68 4.03 13.25
C GLU A 203 13.61 5.12 13.30
N ALA A 204 12.90 5.21 14.42
CA ALA A 204 11.89 6.24 14.63
C ALA A 204 12.06 6.91 15.99
N SER A 205 11.66 8.17 16.11
CA SER A 205 11.64 8.89 17.38
C SER A 205 10.51 8.43 18.30
N ASP A 206 10.69 8.60 19.61
CA ASP A 206 9.59 8.46 20.58
C ASP A 206 8.39 9.33 20.20
N GLY A 207 7.20 8.73 20.21
CA GLY A 207 5.95 9.42 19.93
C GLY A 207 5.84 9.98 18.50
N ILE A 208 6.53 9.40 17.51
CA ILE A 208 6.28 9.76 16.11
C ILE A 208 4.82 9.51 15.74
N GLU A 209 4.27 10.43 14.96
CA GLU A 209 2.95 10.34 14.35
C GLU A 209 3.07 10.61 12.85
N VAL A 210 2.50 9.75 12.02
CA VAL A 210 2.45 9.90 10.55
C VAL A 210 1.04 9.67 10.02
N ILE A 211 0.70 10.33 8.93
CA ILE A 211 -0.45 9.99 8.10
C ILE A 211 0.04 9.15 6.94
N GLU A 212 -0.54 7.96 6.80
CA GLU A 212 -0.36 7.11 5.64
C GLU A 212 -1.64 7.14 4.79
N ILE A 213 -1.49 7.33 3.49
CA ILE A 213 -2.55 7.11 2.50
C ILE A 213 -2.09 6.00 1.57
N GLY A 214 -2.94 5.00 1.35
CA GLY A 214 -2.70 3.92 0.38
C GLY A 214 -3.89 3.76 -0.58
N VAL A 215 -3.58 3.56 -1.86
CA VAL A 215 -4.58 3.33 -2.91
C VAL A 215 -4.15 2.12 -3.73
N PRO A 216 -4.95 1.04 -3.80
CA PRO A 216 -6.22 0.83 -3.12
C PRO A 216 -6.04 0.57 -1.61
N ALA A 217 -7.16 0.48 -0.89
CA ALA A 217 -7.16 0.28 0.56
C ALA A 217 -6.51 -1.05 1.00
N GLU A 218 -6.62 -2.09 0.17
CA GLU A 218 -6.00 -3.39 0.37
C GLU A 218 -5.01 -3.65 -0.75
N HIS A 219 -3.75 -3.87 -0.39
CA HIS A 219 -2.67 -4.04 -1.35
C HIS A 219 -1.64 -5.04 -0.85
N VAL A 220 -0.95 -5.67 -1.79
CA VAL A 220 0.10 -6.65 -1.49
C VAL A 220 1.33 -5.92 -0.99
N THR A 221 1.92 -6.45 0.09
CA THR A 221 3.26 -6.09 0.55
C THR A 221 4.17 -7.29 0.35
N GLU A 222 5.23 -7.15 -0.42
CA GLU A 222 6.21 -8.20 -0.68
C GLU A 222 7.52 -7.91 0.01
N ILE A 223 8.08 -8.93 0.68
CA ILE A 223 9.39 -8.87 1.32
C ILE A 223 10.43 -9.28 0.27
N ASP A 224 11.43 -8.42 0.08
CA ASP A 224 12.55 -8.68 -0.82
C ASP A 224 13.74 -9.17 0.01
N HIS A 225 13.97 -10.48 0.00
CA HIS A 225 15.07 -11.11 0.75
C HIS A 225 16.43 -10.97 0.06
N GLU A 226 16.45 -10.57 -1.21
CA GLU A 226 17.68 -10.49 -2.02
C GLU A 226 18.22 -9.06 -2.08
N MET A 227 17.33 -8.06 -2.16
CA MET A 227 17.70 -6.65 -2.22
C MET A 227 18.42 -6.18 -0.96
N ILE A 228 19.56 -5.53 -1.15
CA ILE A 228 20.31 -4.85 -0.08
C ILE A 228 20.19 -3.34 -0.30
N LEU A 229 19.68 -2.64 0.70
CA LEU A 229 19.67 -1.18 0.75
C LEU A 229 20.81 -0.65 1.64
N PRO A 230 21.45 0.49 1.29
CA PRO A 230 21.21 1.29 0.08
C PRO A 230 21.70 0.58 -1.19
N THR A 231 21.04 0.84 -2.32
CA THR A 231 21.50 0.35 -3.63
C THR A 231 22.83 0.99 -4.03
N PRO A 232 23.67 0.32 -4.84
CA PRO A 232 24.97 0.86 -5.27
C PRO A 232 24.86 2.06 -6.22
N HIS A 233 23.68 2.29 -6.80
CA HIS A 233 23.42 3.38 -7.74
C HIS A 233 22.47 4.41 -7.14
N LEU A 234 22.73 5.68 -7.43
CA LEU A 234 21.88 6.82 -7.12
C LEU A 234 21.12 7.23 -8.39
N ARG A 235 19.80 7.02 -8.42
CA ARG A 235 18.92 7.34 -9.57
C ARG A 235 17.67 8.09 -9.07
N PRO A 236 17.81 9.35 -8.62
CA PRO A 236 16.72 10.11 -8.00
C PRO A 236 15.59 10.47 -8.97
N ASP A 237 15.86 10.41 -10.28
CA ASP A 237 14.87 10.66 -11.34
C ASP A 237 14.23 9.38 -11.88
N ARG A 238 14.52 8.19 -11.31
CA ARG A 238 13.88 6.95 -11.75
C ARG A 238 12.36 7.05 -11.56
N GLU A 239 11.62 6.52 -12.54
CA GLU A 239 10.19 6.37 -12.47
C GLU A 239 9.83 4.91 -12.18
N TRP A 240 8.81 4.72 -11.34
CA TRP A 240 8.12 3.47 -11.12
C TRP A 240 6.69 3.64 -11.57
N GLN A 241 6.31 2.92 -12.63
CA GLN A 241 4.95 2.96 -13.21
C GLN A 241 4.46 4.41 -13.47
N GLY A 242 5.36 5.27 -13.95
CA GLY A 242 5.07 6.67 -14.29
C GLY A 242 5.15 7.67 -13.12
N GLN A 243 5.50 7.21 -11.91
CA GLN A 243 5.63 8.05 -10.71
C GLN A 243 7.08 8.09 -10.22
N ARG A 244 7.53 9.25 -9.73
CA ARG A 244 8.86 9.44 -9.15
C ARG A 244 8.78 9.49 -7.63
N PHE A 245 9.84 9.02 -6.98
CA PHE A 245 10.02 9.26 -5.55
C PHE A 245 10.08 10.76 -5.27
N VAL A 246 9.42 11.19 -4.20
CA VAL A 246 9.45 12.57 -3.73
C VAL A 246 9.83 12.55 -2.27
N TYR A 247 10.89 13.26 -1.90
CA TYR A 247 11.12 13.71 -0.54
C TYR A 247 10.88 15.21 -0.48
N ASN A 248 9.74 15.60 0.07
CA ASN A 248 9.37 17.00 0.18
C ASN A 248 9.61 17.49 1.61
N VAL A 249 10.48 18.50 1.75
CA VAL A 249 10.85 19.10 3.04
C VAL A 249 10.01 20.34 3.28
N ALA A 250 9.27 20.37 4.39
CA ALA A 250 8.36 21.47 4.72
C ALA A 250 9.05 22.83 4.75
N ALA A 251 10.24 22.89 5.36
CA ALA A 251 11.00 24.12 5.53
C ALA A 251 11.40 24.80 4.21
N ASN A 252 11.42 24.05 3.11
CA ASN A 252 11.81 24.56 1.79
C ASN A 252 10.62 25.02 0.94
N GLY A 253 9.39 24.74 1.38
CA GLY A 253 8.19 25.05 0.62
C GLY A 253 7.76 26.51 0.74
N THR A 254 7.06 27.00 -0.29
CA THR A 254 6.40 28.31 -0.25
C THR A 254 4.89 28.13 -0.31
N PHE A 255 4.17 28.99 0.40
CA PHE A 255 2.70 29.02 0.36
C PHE A 255 2.25 29.87 -0.83
N GLN A 256 1.35 29.32 -1.64
CA GLN A 256 0.75 29.95 -2.80
C GLN A 256 -0.78 29.99 -2.65
N PRO A 257 -1.50 30.80 -3.43
CA PRO A 257 -2.96 30.79 -3.43
C PRO A 257 -3.52 29.38 -3.63
N HIS A 258 -4.46 28.97 -2.78
CA HIS A 258 -5.12 27.67 -2.87
C HIS A 258 -6.37 27.76 -3.75
N ARG A 259 -6.79 26.63 -4.34
CA ARG A 259 -8.13 26.43 -4.94
C ARG A 259 -9.30 26.89 -4.04
N LEU A 260 -9.15 26.84 -2.72
CA LEU A 260 -10.16 27.31 -1.76
C LEU A 260 -9.97 28.80 -1.46
N PRO A 261 -11.00 29.65 -1.67
CA PRO A 261 -10.94 31.06 -1.25
C PRO A 261 -10.71 31.18 0.26
N GLY A 262 -9.83 32.10 0.66
CA GLY A 262 -9.44 32.30 2.06
C GLY A 262 -8.29 31.41 2.55
N PHE A 263 -7.66 30.64 1.64
CA PHE A 263 -6.56 29.73 1.97
C PHE A 263 -5.36 29.91 1.05
N VAL A 264 -4.19 29.65 1.61
CA VAL A 264 -2.95 29.41 0.88
C VAL A 264 -2.46 28.01 1.18
N ALA A 265 -1.75 27.40 0.24
CA ALA A 265 -1.24 26.04 0.35
C ALA A 265 0.22 25.94 -0.06
N ARG A 266 0.95 25.07 0.62
CA ARG A 266 2.29 24.61 0.24
C ARG A 266 2.15 23.34 -0.59
N ASP A 267 2.59 23.40 -1.84
CA ASP A 267 2.65 22.26 -2.75
C ASP A 267 3.83 21.34 -2.35
N THR A 268 3.56 20.03 -2.32
CA THR A 268 4.55 18.99 -2.03
C THR A 268 5.30 18.49 -3.26
N THR A 269 4.99 19.02 -4.45
CA THR A 269 5.43 18.59 -5.79
C THR A 269 4.94 17.22 -6.22
N ILE A 270 4.09 16.57 -5.43
CA ILE A 270 3.55 15.23 -5.70
C ILE A 270 2.71 15.21 -6.98
N HIS A 271 1.95 16.26 -7.27
CA HIS A 271 1.19 16.37 -8.52
C HIS A 271 2.06 16.22 -9.76
N ALA A 272 3.16 16.98 -9.81
CA ALA A 272 4.09 16.95 -10.94
C ALA A 272 4.82 15.60 -11.03
N ASN A 273 5.28 15.06 -9.91
CA ASN A 273 6.07 13.82 -9.86
C ASN A 273 5.25 12.54 -10.01
N THR A 274 3.93 12.62 -9.88
CA THR A 274 3.01 11.51 -10.14
C THR A 274 2.18 11.71 -11.41
N LYS A 275 2.49 12.75 -12.21
CA LYS A 275 1.78 13.09 -13.46
C LYS A 275 0.27 13.21 -13.27
N GLY A 276 -0.14 13.79 -12.14
CA GLY A 276 -1.54 14.06 -11.81
C GLY A 276 -2.30 12.93 -11.11
N VAL A 277 -1.65 11.79 -10.78
CA VAL A 277 -2.30 10.72 -10.00
C VAL A 277 -2.82 11.26 -8.67
N ALA A 278 -2.05 12.11 -7.99
CA ALA A 278 -2.51 12.74 -6.76
C ALA A 278 -1.91 14.13 -6.56
N SER A 279 -2.57 14.96 -5.75
CA SER A 279 -1.96 16.17 -5.17
C SER A 279 -2.02 16.09 -3.66
N VAL A 280 -0.93 16.50 -3.02
CA VAL A 280 -0.83 16.62 -1.57
C VAL A 280 -0.41 18.04 -1.24
N MET A 281 -1.18 18.70 -0.39
CA MET A 281 -0.99 20.10 -0.04
C MET A 281 -1.09 20.29 1.47
N ALA A 282 -0.23 21.15 2.03
CA ALA A 282 -0.40 21.65 3.38
C ALA A 282 -1.05 23.04 3.31
N ALA A 283 -2.30 23.17 3.74
CA ALA A 283 -3.11 24.38 3.62
C ALA A 283 -3.28 25.10 4.96
N ARG A 284 -3.36 26.44 4.90
CA ARG A 284 -3.63 27.30 6.06
C ARG A 284 -4.45 28.52 5.65
N PRO A 285 -5.21 29.15 6.56
CA PRO A 285 -6.00 30.33 6.23
C PRO A 285 -5.09 31.52 5.90
N ASP A 286 -5.52 32.36 4.96
CA ASP A 286 -4.82 33.60 4.58
C ASP A 286 -5.47 34.86 5.18
N GLY A 287 -6.50 34.67 6.01
CA GLY A 287 -7.26 35.73 6.68
C GLY A 287 -8.35 36.38 5.81
N LYS A 288 -8.50 35.97 4.54
CA LYS A 288 -9.57 36.47 3.66
C LYS A 288 -10.87 35.69 3.85
N GLU A 289 -11.93 36.22 3.24
CA GLU A 289 -13.25 35.60 3.25
C GLU A 289 -13.22 34.21 2.60
N THR A 290 -13.82 33.23 3.29
CA THR A 290 -14.01 31.89 2.77
C THR A 290 -15.38 31.77 2.08
N ARG A 291 -15.45 30.94 1.05
CA ARG A 291 -16.67 30.76 0.24
C ARG A 291 -17.11 29.31 0.20
N TRP A 292 -18.37 29.11 -0.15
CA TRP A 292 -18.85 27.78 -0.52
C TRP A 292 -18.17 27.34 -1.80
N THR A 293 -17.76 26.08 -1.86
CA THR A 293 -17.09 25.50 -3.02
C THR A 293 -17.62 24.09 -3.31
N LYS A 294 -17.53 23.67 -4.56
CA LYS A 294 -17.73 22.29 -5.03
C LYS A 294 -16.47 21.83 -5.75
N HIS A 295 -16.11 20.56 -5.64
CA HIS A 295 -15.03 19.95 -6.44
C HIS A 295 -15.54 18.76 -7.25
N ASP A 296 -14.78 18.39 -8.28
CA ASP A 296 -15.09 17.23 -9.14
C ASP A 296 -14.13 16.05 -8.92
N GLY A 297 -13.24 16.14 -7.93
CA GLY A 297 -12.30 15.08 -7.56
C GLY A 297 -12.97 13.83 -7.00
N ASP A 298 -12.43 12.66 -7.35
CA ASP A 298 -12.95 11.34 -6.96
C ASP A 298 -12.75 11.07 -5.46
N ILE A 299 -11.55 11.41 -4.96
CA ILE A 299 -11.18 11.37 -3.55
C ILE A 299 -10.64 12.74 -3.17
N LEU A 300 -11.24 13.35 -2.13
CA LEU A 300 -10.72 14.52 -1.46
C LEU A 300 -10.70 14.28 0.04
N PHE A 301 -9.54 13.89 0.56
CA PHE A 301 -9.29 13.63 1.97
C PHE A 301 -8.61 14.85 2.60
N THR A 302 -8.98 15.17 3.85
CA THR A 302 -8.32 16.23 4.62
C THR A 302 -8.12 15.80 6.07
N PHE A 303 -6.96 16.11 6.63
CA PHE A 303 -6.60 15.90 8.03
C PHE A 303 -6.23 17.23 8.69
N VAL A 304 -6.74 17.47 9.90
CA VAL A 304 -6.44 18.67 10.69
C VAL A 304 -5.18 18.44 11.51
N MET A 305 -4.10 19.15 11.18
CA MET A 305 -2.80 19.02 11.84
C MET A 305 -2.68 19.94 13.06
N ALA A 306 -3.20 21.16 12.95
CA ALA A 306 -3.14 22.19 14.00
C ALA A 306 -4.36 23.11 13.92
N GLY A 307 -4.60 23.90 14.98
CA GLY A 307 -5.72 24.85 15.07
C GLY A 307 -7.10 24.21 15.03
N GLY A 308 -8.10 24.94 14.52
CA GLY A 308 -9.46 24.44 14.39
C GLY A 308 -10.28 25.19 13.33
N MET A 309 -11.39 24.59 12.93
CA MET A 309 -12.33 25.18 11.98
C MET A 309 -13.75 24.61 12.15
N MET A 310 -14.73 25.29 11.55
CA MET A 310 -16.07 24.77 11.29
C MET A 310 -16.17 24.31 9.84
N LEU A 311 -16.43 23.02 9.63
CA LEU A 311 -16.76 22.45 8.33
C LEU A 311 -18.27 22.47 8.12
N HIS A 312 -18.72 23.24 7.13
CA HIS A 312 -20.10 23.22 6.65
C HIS A 312 -20.22 22.36 5.41
N GLY A 313 -21.29 21.56 5.33
CA GLY A 313 -21.69 20.82 4.13
C GLY A 313 -23.15 21.11 3.77
N GLU A 314 -23.47 21.17 2.48
CA GLU A 314 -24.83 21.36 1.98
C GLU A 314 -25.77 20.30 2.56
N GLY A 315 -26.82 20.74 3.26
CA GLY A 315 -27.78 19.84 3.90
C GLY A 315 -27.21 19.02 5.08
N LYS A 316 -26.08 19.43 5.66
CA LYS A 316 -25.46 18.80 6.84
C LYS A 316 -25.39 19.77 8.01
N ASP A 317 -25.45 19.24 9.22
CA ASP A 317 -25.10 20.02 10.42
C ASP A 317 -23.61 20.39 10.37
N PRO A 318 -23.20 21.58 10.86
CA PRO A 318 -21.80 21.97 10.89
C PRO A 318 -20.96 21.13 11.85
N TYR A 319 -19.74 20.78 11.44
CA TYR A 319 -18.79 20.03 12.26
C TYR A 319 -17.68 20.93 12.76
N ARG A 320 -17.49 21.02 14.09
CA ARG A 320 -16.31 21.63 14.68
C ARG A 320 -15.16 20.62 14.63
N LEU A 321 -14.06 21.01 13.98
CA LEU A 321 -12.88 20.18 13.79
C LEU A 321 -11.69 20.74 14.57
N SER A 322 -10.83 19.82 14.99
CA SER A 322 -9.68 20.01 15.87
C SER A 322 -8.53 19.08 15.46
N PRO A 323 -7.30 19.25 15.98
CA PRO A 323 -6.16 18.45 15.56
C PRO A 323 -6.39 16.95 15.76
N GLY A 324 -6.07 16.15 14.75
CA GLY A 324 -6.39 14.72 14.73
C GLY A 324 -7.74 14.37 14.10
N ASP A 325 -8.58 15.35 13.78
CA ASP A 325 -9.80 15.10 13.03
C ASP A 325 -9.48 14.95 11.53
N ALA A 326 -10.24 14.10 10.84
CA ALA A 326 -10.13 13.91 9.40
C ALA A 326 -11.51 13.94 8.74
N PHE A 327 -11.57 14.23 7.46
CA PHE A 327 -12.80 14.19 6.70
C PHE A 327 -12.58 13.91 5.22
N VAL A 328 -13.63 13.46 4.55
CA VAL A 328 -13.70 13.26 3.10
C VAL A 328 -14.89 14.03 2.56
N ILE A 329 -14.69 14.72 1.46
CA ILE A 329 -15.75 15.42 0.73
C ILE A 329 -15.97 14.69 -0.61
N PRO A 330 -17.22 14.27 -0.91
CA PRO A 330 -17.54 13.66 -2.21
C PRO A 330 -17.69 14.74 -3.29
N PRO A 331 -17.47 14.40 -4.57
CA PRO A 331 -17.64 15.35 -5.66
C PRO A 331 -19.06 15.95 -5.69
N GLY A 332 -19.15 17.22 -6.08
CA GLY A 332 -20.41 17.95 -6.25
C GLY A 332 -21.12 18.41 -4.96
N LEU A 333 -20.69 17.98 -3.77
CA LEU A 333 -21.24 18.46 -2.50
C LEU A 333 -20.68 19.85 -2.17
N ALA A 334 -21.55 20.85 -1.97
CA ALA A 334 -21.06 22.17 -1.56
C ALA A 334 -20.52 22.12 -0.13
N THR A 335 -19.33 22.67 0.09
CA THR A 335 -18.74 22.80 1.43
C THR A 335 -18.12 24.19 1.63
N ARG A 336 -18.02 24.61 2.89
CA ARG A 336 -17.32 25.85 3.28
C ARG A 336 -16.52 25.62 4.54
N TYR A 337 -15.26 26.06 4.53
CA TYR A 337 -14.39 26.05 5.70
C TYR A 337 -14.57 27.41 6.38
N ALA A 338 -15.15 27.45 7.57
CA ALA A 338 -15.48 28.68 8.29
C ALA A 338 -14.81 28.70 9.66
N GLU A 339 -14.76 29.88 10.30
CA GLU A 339 -14.22 30.04 11.66
C GLU A 339 -12.82 29.42 11.85
N ALA A 340 -11.99 29.47 10.80
CA ALA A 340 -10.64 28.97 10.84
C ALA A 340 -9.81 29.79 11.84
N THR A 341 -9.17 29.11 12.79
CA THR A 341 -8.20 29.75 13.68
C THR A 341 -6.94 30.14 12.91
N THR A 342 -6.19 31.13 13.38
CA THR A 342 -5.01 31.65 12.67
C THR A 342 -3.86 30.63 12.58
N ASP A 343 -3.85 29.64 13.48
CA ASP A 343 -2.89 28.53 13.56
C ASP A 343 -3.38 27.25 12.86
N LEU A 344 -4.50 27.30 12.13
CA LEU A 344 -5.04 26.16 11.41
C LEU A 344 -4.05 25.68 10.34
N GLU A 345 -3.70 24.39 10.41
CA GLU A 345 -2.96 23.70 9.36
C GLU A 345 -3.69 22.42 8.96
N LEU A 346 -3.87 22.23 7.66
CA LEU A 346 -4.58 21.11 7.06
C LEU A 346 -3.64 20.35 6.11
N LEU A 347 -3.67 19.02 6.16
CA LEU A 347 -3.14 18.16 5.11
C LEU A 347 -4.29 17.80 4.18
N GLU A 348 -4.25 18.26 2.93
CA GLU A 348 -5.21 17.90 1.88
C GLU A 348 -4.57 16.92 0.90
N VAL A 349 -5.28 15.83 0.61
CA VAL A 349 -4.88 14.83 -0.39
C VAL A 349 -6.04 14.66 -1.38
N SER A 350 -5.76 14.79 -2.67
CA SER A 350 -6.74 14.61 -3.74
C SER A 350 -6.28 13.60 -4.78
N LEU A 351 -7.19 12.72 -5.21
CA LEU A 351 -7.01 11.79 -6.32
C LEU A 351 -8.25 11.86 -7.24
N PRO A 352 -8.09 12.10 -8.56
CA PRO A 352 -6.87 12.61 -9.20
C PRO A 352 -6.45 13.96 -8.59
N GLY A 353 -5.19 14.33 -8.78
CA GLY A 353 -4.64 15.56 -8.20
C GLY A 353 -5.22 16.84 -8.82
N ASN A 354 -5.32 17.89 -8.00
CA ASN A 354 -5.79 19.23 -8.38
C ASN A 354 -7.20 19.20 -8.99
N PRO A 355 -8.20 18.69 -8.26
CA PRO A 355 -9.54 18.57 -8.81
C PRO A 355 -10.12 19.96 -9.15
N PRO A 356 -10.83 20.08 -10.29
CA PRO A 356 -11.58 21.29 -10.61
C PRO A 356 -12.43 21.70 -9.41
N THR A 357 -12.38 22.99 -9.05
CA THR A 357 -13.09 23.53 -7.90
C THR A 357 -13.82 24.81 -8.31
N THR A 358 -15.11 24.87 -8.04
CA THR A 358 -15.98 26.02 -8.33
C THR A 358 -16.36 26.70 -7.03
N ALA A 359 -16.10 28.01 -6.92
CA ALA A 359 -16.65 28.85 -5.86
C ALA A 359 -18.09 29.26 -6.20
N LEU A 360 -18.99 29.16 -5.21
CA LEU A 360 -20.42 29.45 -5.35
C LEU A 360 -20.78 30.89 -4.94
#